data_AF-A0A7V1MJX1-F1
#
_entry.id   AF-A0A7V1MJX1-F1
#
_cell.length_a   1.000
_cell.length_b   1.000
_cell.length_c   1.000
_cell.angle_alpha   90.00
_cell.angle_beta   90.00
_cell.angle_gamma   90.00
#
_symmetry.space_group_name_H-M   'P 1'
#
loop_
_entity.id
_entity.type
_entity.pdbx_description
1 polymer ?
#
loop_
_entity_poly.entity_id
_entity_poly.type
_entity_poly.pdbx_seq_one_letter_code
_entity_poly.pdbx_strand_id
1 'polypeptide(L)'
;MNKDLNSYITESFDVKSFLELEFEKVYYRFFLPPVRSLAVVGKSGPRGRAKGYAGLLIPVGDLAGFDLPDGQEGRIEIKGMEAVRRDWTELARGFQIGLLELVFRGTDTGVIKEYISKIVARLYGGKLDERLVYVKALRKPVKDYTRTTPPHVKAAAMLAPEEQRGLIHYIWTVDGPQPAGRQTVPVDYSHYLEKQLKPIARGFTEVLHTDLDKLFGGEEQLWLF
;
A
#
# COMPACT_ATOMS: atom_id res chain seq x y z
N MET A 1 11.80 -29.70 15.76
CA MET A 1 12.06 -28.26 16.04
C MET A 1 12.10 -27.93 17.53
N ASN A 2 11.00 -27.93 18.30
CA ASN A 2 11.08 -27.55 19.72
C ASN A 2 11.95 -28.48 20.58
N LYS A 3 11.92 -29.79 20.30
CA LYS A 3 12.82 -30.77 20.92
C LYS A 3 14.29 -30.45 20.64
N ASP A 4 14.62 -30.19 19.37
CA ASP A 4 16.00 -29.90 18.94
C ASP A 4 16.49 -28.56 19.51
N LEU A 5 15.62 -27.55 19.55
CA LEU A 5 15.90 -26.26 20.20
C LEU A 5 16.21 -26.44 21.68
N ASN A 6 15.42 -27.24 22.39
CA ASN A 6 15.64 -27.51 23.81
C ASN A 6 16.96 -28.25 24.05
N SER A 7 17.26 -29.27 23.24
CA SER A 7 18.55 -29.98 23.29
C SER A 7 19.72 -29.04 23.05
N TYR A 8 19.67 -28.21 22.00
CA TYR A 8 20.73 -27.24 21.68
C TYR A 8 20.99 -26.23 22.82
N ILE A 9 19.91 -25.67 23.39
CA ILE A 9 20.01 -24.70 24.49
C ILE A 9 20.65 -25.34 25.73
N THR A 10 20.22 -26.57 26.06
CA THR A 10 20.74 -27.31 27.21
C THR A 10 22.23 -27.64 27.02
N GLU A 11 22.60 -28.17 25.85
CA GLU A 11 23.98 -28.59 25.55
C GLU A 11 24.95 -27.42 25.42
N SER A 12 24.52 -26.29 24.85
CA SER A 12 25.40 -25.16 24.57
C SER A 12 25.55 -24.19 25.74
N PHE A 13 24.55 -24.11 26.62
CA PHE A 13 24.46 -23.07 27.64
C PHE A 13 24.14 -23.59 29.05
N ASP A 14 23.89 -24.89 29.23
CA ASP A 14 23.57 -25.52 30.52
C ASP A 14 22.37 -24.87 31.24
N VAL A 15 21.35 -24.49 30.47
CA VAL A 15 20.10 -23.91 30.99
C VAL A 15 18.87 -24.63 30.46
N LYS A 16 17.81 -24.63 31.27
CA LYS A 16 16.49 -25.13 30.85
C LYS A 16 15.85 -24.16 29.86
N SER A 17 15.52 -24.65 28.65
CA SER A 17 14.78 -23.86 27.67
C SER A 17 13.32 -23.68 28.08
N PHE A 18 12.82 -22.44 27.96
CA PHE A 18 11.39 -22.08 27.98
C PHE A 18 10.93 -21.52 26.62
N LEU A 19 11.77 -21.65 25.59
CA LEU A 19 11.44 -21.18 24.25
C LEU A 19 10.56 -22.20 23.54
N GLU A 20 9.45 -21.72 22.98
CA GLU A 20 8.50 -22.51 22.21
C GLU A 20 8.30 -21.85 20.85
N LEU A 21 8.54 -22.62 19.79
CA LEU A 21 8.20 -22.23 18.43
C LEU A 21 6.84 -22.84 18.09
N GLU A 22 5.91 -21.98 17.71
CA GLU A 22 4.59 -22.37 17.23
C GLU A 22 4.52 -22.21 15.72
N PHE A 23 3.85 -23.17 15.08
CA PHE A 23 3.44 -23.00 13.70
C PHE A 23 2.20 -22.11 13.66
N GLU A 24 2.34 -20.91 13.10
CA GLU A 24 1.21 -19.98 13.00
C GLU A 24 0.39 -20.20 11.71
N LYS A 25 1.04 -20.21 10.55
CA LYS A 25 0.38 -20.29 9.22
C LYS A 25 1.37 -20.55 8.08
N VAL A 26 0.83 -20.89 6.92
CA VAL A 26 1.55 -20.94 5.63
C VAL A 26 0.98 -19.92 4.68
N TYR A 27 1.86 -19.19 4.00
CA TYR A 27 1.52 -18.43 2.81
C TYR A 27 1.86 -19.27 1.58
N TYR A 28 0.86 -19.53 0.74
CA TYR A 28 1.08 -20.23 -0.53
C TYR A 28 1.87 -19.39 -1.52
N ARG A 29 1.58 -18.09 -1.55
CA ARG A 29 2.43 -17.10 -2.21
C ARG A 29 2.73 -15.97 -1.26
N PHE A 30 3.95 -15.47 -1.33
CA PHE A 30 4.44 -14.44 -0.43
C PHE A 30 5.13 -13.35 -1.23
N PHE A 31 4.79 -12.10 -0.93
CA PHE A 31 5.38 -10.92 -1.55
C PHE A 31 6.04 -10.07 -0.48
N LEU A 32 7.35 -9.90 -0.63
CA LEU A 32 8.15 -8.98 0.17
C LEU A 32 8.65 -7.86 -0.76
N PRO A 33 8.10 -6.64 -0.66
CA PRO A 33 8.55 -5.54 -1.49
C PRO A 33 10.03 -5.23 -1.23
N PRO A 34 10.80 -4.86 -2.27
CA PRO A 34 12.18 -4.44 -2.09
C PRO A 34 12.24 -3.22 -1.15
N VAL A 35 13.22 -3.22 -0.26
CA VAL A 35 13.43 -2.10 0.68
C VAL A 35 13.77 -0.87 -0.16
N ARG A 36 13.01 0.22 -0.01
CA ARG A 36 13.38 1.56 -0.51
C ARG A 36 14.62 2.08 0.23
N SER A 37 15.77 1.44 0.09
CA SER A 37 17.07 2.03 0.42
C SER A 37 17.72 2.43 -0.88
N LEU A 38 17.93 3.74 -1.01
CA LEU A 38 18.60 4.36 -2.14
C LEU A 38 19.86 3.59 -2.54
N ALA A 39 19.99 3.35 -3.84
CA ALA A 39 21.27 3.36 -4.51
C ALA A 39 21.92 4.74 -4.33
N VAL A 40 22.52 4.99 -3.16
CA VAL A 40 23.64 5.93 -3.07
C VAL A 40 24.89 5.10 -3.30
N VAL A 41 25.54 5.34 -4.44
CA VAL A 41 26.86 4.81 -4.74
C VAL A 41 27.79 5.19 -3.59
N GLY A 42 28.37 4.18 -2.94
CA GLY A 42 29.52 4.34 -2.04
C GLY A 42 29.28 4.13 -0.54
N LYS A 43 28.03 3.99 -0.04
CA LYS A 43 27.77 3.61 1.38
C LYS A 43 26.41 2.92 1.53
N SER A 44 26.34 1.59 1.47
CA SER A 44 25.03 0.90 1.53
C SER A 44 25.10 -0.48 2.19
N GLY A 45 24.94 -0.52 3.51
CA GLY A 45 24.23 -1.62 4.16
C GLY A 45 22.73 -1.25 4.22
N PRO A 46 21.78 -2.17 3.95
CA PRO A 46 20.36 -1.88 3.96
C PRO A 46 19.91 -1.43 5.35
N ARG A 47 19.72 -0.12 5.55
CA ARG A 47 18.98 0.38 6.72
C ARG A 47 17.49 0.12 6.46
N GLY A 48 17.02 -1.00 7.00
CA GLY A 48 15.65 -1.46 6.82
C GLY A 48 14.60 -0.45 7.28
N ARG A 49 13.51 -0.38 6.50
CA ARG A 49 12.18 -0.34 7.10
C ARG A 49 11.45 -1.62 6.71
N ALA A 50 11.91 -2.73 7.27
CA ALA A 50 11.27 -4.04 7.17
C ALA A 50 9.96 -4.02 7.96
N LYS A 51 8.83 -3.62 7.37
CA LYS A 51 7.50 -3.78 8.01
C LYS A 51 6.35 -4.05 7.03
N GLY A 52 6.61 -4.13 5.72
CA GLY A 52 5.59 -4.35 4.69
C GLY A 52 5.73 -5.72 4.05
N TYR A 53 4.71 -6.58 4.11
CA TYR A 53 4.60 -7.80 3.29
C TYR A 53 3.14 -8.12 2.98
N ALA A 54 2.92 -8.95 1.95
CA ALA A 54 1.64 -9.55 1.66
C ALA A 54 1.81 -11.06 1.45
N GLY A 55 0.78 -11.83 1.78
CA GLY A 55 0.77 -13.25 1.49
C GLY A 55 -0.63 -13.77 1.25
N LEU A 56 -0.72 -14.81 0.42
CA LEU A 56 -1.93 -15.55 0.14
C LEU A 56 -2.05 -16.70 1.15
N LEU A 57 -2.98 -16.57 2.09
CA LEU A 57 -3.31 -17.62 3.05
C LEU A 57 -4.20 -18.67 2.39
N ILE A 58 -3.93 -19.92 2.71
CA ILE A 58 -4.78 -21.05 2.38
C ILE A 58 -5.21 -21.72 3.69
N PRO A 59 -6.48 -22.10 3.85
CA PRO A 59 -6.93 -22.83 5.03
C PRO A 59 -6.11 -24.10 5.25
N VAL A 60 -5.74 -24.36 6.50
CA VAL A 60 -4.84 -25.48 6.88
C VAL A 60 -5.40 -26.85 6.49
N GLY A 61 -6.73 -26.99 6.35
CA GLY A 61 -7.39 -28.22 5.89
C GLY A 61 -7.17 -28.56 4.42
N ASP A 62 -6.82 -27.57 3.59
CA ASP A 62 -6.63 -27.73 2.14
C ASP A 62 -5.16 -28.03 1.77
N LEU A 63 -4.27 -28.18 2.77
CA LEU A 63 -2.85 -28.49 2.59
C LEU A 63 -2.59 -29.99 2.29
N ALA A 64 -3.62 -30.84 2.33
CA ALA A 64 -3.54 -32.25 1.98
C ALA A 64 -3.64 -32.43 0.46
N GLY A 65 -2.53 -32.22 -0.24
CA GLY A 65 -2.42 -32.37 -1.69
C GLY A 65 -1.92 -31.08 -2.33
N PHE A 66 -0.64 -31.05 -2.70
CA PHE A 66 0.04 -29.89 -3.28
C PHE A 66 -0.36 -29.59 -4.75
N ASP A 67 -1.62 -29.80 -5.10
CA ASP A 67 -2.20 -29.34 -6.36
C ASP A 67 -3.43 -28.49 -6.03
N LEU A 68 -3.18 -27.21 -5.76
CA LEU A 68 -4.26 -26.24 -5.65
C LEU A 68 -4.78 -25.93 -7.05
N PRO A 69 -6.06 -26.22 -7.37
CA PRO A 69 -6.63 -25.86 -8.66
C PRO A 69 -6.61 -24.34 -8.83
N ASP A 70 -6.43 -23.88 -10.08
CA ASP A 70 -6.71 -22.48 -10.44
C ASP A 70 -8.09 -22.09 -9.91
N GLY A 71 -8.13 -21.15 -8.96
CA GLY A 71 -9.38 -20.56 -8.46
C GLY A 71 -9.77 -20.88 -7.01
N GLN A 72 -8.94 -21.54 -6.19
CA GLN A 72 -9.23 -21.56 -4.73
C GLN A 72 -9.18 -20.15 -4.12
N GLU A 73 -10.20 -19.82 -3.32
CA GLU A 73 -10.39 -18.54 -2.63
C GLU A 73 -9.43 -18.38 -1.43
N GLY A 74 -8.14 -18.25 -1.73
CA GLY A 74 -7.16 -17.86 -0.72
C GLY A 74 -7.40 -16.41 -0.25
N ARG A 75 -7.14 -16.15 1.04
CA ARG A 75 -7.28 -14.80 1.62
C ARG A 75 -5.95 -14.06 1.54
N ILE A 76 -5.93 -12.86 0.96
CA ILE A 76 -4.76 -12.00 1.00
C ILE A 76 -4.66 -11.34 2.39
N GLU A 77 -3.53 -11.55 3.07
CA GLU A 77 -3.15 -10.81 4.26
C GLU A 77 -2.05 -9.82 3.91
N ILE A 78 -2.27 -8.54 4.24
CA ILE A 78 -1.32 -7.45 4.05
C ILE A 78 -0.90 -6.92 5.41
N LYS A 79 0.40 -6.83 5.67
CA LYS A 79 0.98 -6.32 6.92
C LYS A 79 1.94 -5.19 6.61
N GLY A 80 1.66 -4.02 7.17
CA GLY A 80 2.46 -2.79 7.07
C GLY A 80 2.86 -2.29 5.68
N MET A 81 2.22 -2.77 4.60
CA MET A 81 2.29 -2.17 3.27
C MET A 81 1.40 -0.93 3.17
N GLU A 82 1.52 -0.18 2.08
CA GLU A 82 0.78 1.04 1.77
C GLU A 82 -0.74 0.91 1.97
N ALA A 83 -1.36 -0.22 1.62
CA ALA A 83 -2.79 -0.47 1.72
C ALA A 83 -3.33 -0.57 3.17
N VAL A 84 -2.46 -0.73 4.16
CA VAL A 84 -2.87 -0.79 5.58
C VAL A 84 -2.48 0.46 6.35
N ARG A 85 -1.96 1.47 5.66
CA ARG A 85 -1.69 2.77 6.26
C ARG A 85 -2.94 3.64 6.22
N ARG A 86 -3.33 4.18 7.39
CA ARG A 86 -4.51 5.05 7.55
C ARG A 86 -4.45 6.35 6.73
N ASP A 87 -3.24 6.79 6.34
CA ASP A 87 -3.02 8.01 5.58
C ASP A 87 -3.09 7.83 4.05
N TRP A 88 -3.48 6.64 3.58
CA TRP A 88 -3.72 6.33 2.17
C TRP A 88 -5.21 6.31 1.84
N THR A 89 -5.56 6.53 0.57
CA THR A 89 -6.95 6.62 0.11
C THR A 89 -7.54 5.23 -0.20
N GLU A 90 -8.87 5.13 -0.32
CA GLU A 90 -9.52 3.88 -0.78
C GLU A 90 -9.08 3.51 -2.20
N LEU A 91 -8.79 4.51 -3.06
CA LEU A 91 -8.22 4.30 -4.39
C LEU A 91 -6.94 3.47 -4.30
N ALA A 92 -6.01 3.90 -3.44
CA ALA A 92 -4.74 3.22 -3.29
C ALA A 92 -4.87 1.82 -2.68
N ARG A 93 -5.72 1.67 -1.66
CA ARG A 93 -6.01 0.38 -1.04
C ARG A 93 -6.52 -0.62 -2.07
N GLY A 94 -7.59 -0.24 -2.77
CA GLY A 94 -8.19 -1.07 -3.80
C GLY A 94 -7.20 -1.38 -4.92
N PHE A 95 -6.41 -0.39 -5.34
CA PHE A 95 -5.39 -0.58 -6.37
C PHE A 95 -4.34 -1.63 -5.97
N GLN A 96 -3.75 -1.52 -4.77
CA GLN A 96 -2.75 -2.47 -4.28
C GLN A 96 -3.33 -3.88 -4.07
N ILE A 97 -4.54 -3.99 -3.53
CA ILE A 97 -5.20 -5.30 -3.36
C ILE A 97 -5.42 -5.97 -4.71
N GLY A 98 -5.98 -5.26 -5.70
CA GLY A 98 -6.21 -5.83 -7.03
C GLY A 98 -4.90 -6.21 -7.76
N LEU A 99 -3.82 -5.45 -7.59
CA LEU A 99 -2.51 -5.86 -8.11
C LEU A 99 -2.00 -7.14 -7.43
N LEU A 100 -2.09 -7.23 -6.10
CA LEU A 100 -1.69 -8.42 -5.36
C LEU A 100 -2.50 -9.64 -5.78
N GLU A 101 -3.80 -9.50 -6.01
CA GLU A 101 -4.65 -10.59 -6.52
C GLU A 101 -4.17 -11.11 -7.87
N LEU A 102 -3.88 -10.22 -8.83
CA LEU A 102 -3.37 -10.62 -10.15
C LEU A 102 -1.99 -11.29 -10.05
N VAL A 103 -1.09 -10.72 -9.26
CA VAL A 103 0.26 -11.26 -9.04
C VAL A 103 0.20 -12.63 -8.36
N PHE A 104 -0.64 -12.78 -7.33
CA PHE A 104 -0.80 -14.05 -6.63
C PHE A 104 -1.60 -15.10 -7.42
N ARG A 105 -2.34 -14.71 -8.45
CA ARG A 105 -2.88 -15.66 -9.43
C ARG A 105 -1.88 -16.05 -10.50
N GLY A 106 -0.75 -15.34 -10.62
CA GLY A 106 0.24 -15.58 -11.67
C GLY A 106 -0.27 -15.16 -13.04
N THR A 107 -1.15 -14.14 -13.06
CA THR A 107 -1.74 -13.63 -14.29
C THR A 107 -0.67 -13.00 -15.18
N ASP A 108 -0.83 -13.15 -16.49
CA ASP A 108 0.04 -12.53 -17.49
C ASP A 108 0.14 -11.00 -17.32
N THR A 109 1.32 -10.46 -17.60
CA THR A 109 1.62 -9.03 -17.48
C THR A 109 0.69 -8.16 -18.33
N GLY A 110 0.20 -8.65 -19.48
CA GLY A 110 -0.78 -7.95 -20.31
C GLY A 110 -2.08 -7.63 -19.58
N VAL A 111 -2.59 -8.55 -18.76
CA VAL A 111 -3.81 -8.34 -17.95
C VAL A 111 -3.54 -7.34 -16.83
N ILE A 112 -2.35 -7.38 -16.22
CA ILE A 112 -1.92 -6.39 -15.22
C ILE A 112 -1.87 -4.99 -15.84
N LYS A 113 -1.33 -4.87 -17.06
CA LYS A 113 -1.33 -3.60 -17.81
C LYS A 113 -2.75 -3.09 -18.05
N GLU A 114 -3.64 -3.96 -18.52
CA GLU A 114 -5.04 -3.61 -18.76
C GLU A 114 -5.75 -3.15 -17.47
N TYR A 115 -5.52 -3.83 -16.36
CA TYR A 115 -6.04 -3.43 -15.05
C TYR A 115 -5.56 -2.03 -14.65
N ILE A 116 -4.26 -1.74 -14.79
CA ILE A 116 -3.69 -0.42 -14.50
C ILE A 116 -4.35 0.64 -15.39
N SER A 117 -4.38 0.43 -16.71
CA SER A 117 -4.97 1.38 -17.67
C SER A 117 -6.44 1.66 -17.38
N LYS A 118 -7.23 0.63 -17.02
CA LYS A 118 -8.64 0.78 -16.62
C LYS A 118 -8.79 1.66 -15.38
N ILE A 119 -7.95 1.48 -14.37
CA ILE A 119 -7.99 2.31 -13.15
C ILE A 119 -7.61 3.76 -13.47
N VAL A 120 -6.58 3.97 -14.28
CA VAL A 120 -6.15 5.31 -14.71
C VAL A 120 -7.26 6.02 -15.50
N ALA A 121 -7.84 5.35 -16.50
CA ALA A 121 -8.94 5.93 -17.28
C ALA A 121 -10.17 6.27 -16.41
N ARG A 122 -10.49 5.42 -15.42
CA ARG A 122 -11.57 5.70 -14.47
C ARG A 122 -11.25 6.85 -13.52
N LEU A 123 -9.99 7.00 -13.11
CA LEU A 123 -9.53 8.12 -12.28
C LEU A 123 -9.70 9.44 -13.04
N TYR A 124 -9.14 9.56 -14.23
CA TYR A 124 -9.26 10.78 -15.05
C TYR A 124 -10.70 11.05 -15.51
N GLY A 125 -11.51 10.00 -15.67
CA GLY A 125 -12.95 10.13 -15.94
C GLY A 125 -13.82 10.48 -14.74
N GLY A 126 -13.25 10.77 -13.56
CA GLY A 126 -13.99 11.13 -12.35
C GLY A 126 -14.84 10.00 -11.74
N LYS A 127 -14.65 8.75 -12.18
CA LYS A 127 -15.46 7.60 -11.76
C LYS A 127 -14.99 7.00 -10.43
N LEU A 128 -14.00 7.61 -9.78
CA LEU A 128 -13.37 7.12 -8.55
C LEU A 128 -13.30 8.21 -7.46
N ASP A 129 -13.99 9.34 -7.63
CA ASP A 129 -13.90 10.53 -6.76
C ASP A 129 -14.19 10.22 -5.28
N GLU A 130 -15.19 9.38 -5.03
CA GLU A 130 -15.55 8.89 -3.70
C GLU A 130 -14.40 8.16 -2.98
N ARG A 131 -13.42 7.64 -3.74
CA ARG A 131 -12.28 6.87 -3.23
C ARG A 131 -11.02 7.72 -3.02
N LEU A 132 -11.11 9.03 -3.26
CA LEU A 132 -9.96 9.96 -3.23
C LEU A 132 -9.75 10.63 -1.86
N VAL A 133 -10.65 10.41 -0.91
CA VAL A 133 -10.60 11.07 0.39
C VAL A 133 -9.42 10.58 1.23
N TYR A 134 -8.58 11.52 1.66
CA TYR A 134 -7.59 11.33 2.71
C TYR A 134 -8.22 11.56 4.08
N VAL A 135 -7.78 10.81 5.08
CA VAL A 135 -8.22 10.95 6.47
C VAL A 135 -7.00 11.11 7.37
N LYS A 136 -6.97 12.19 8.17
CA LYS A 136 -5.88 12.39 9.13
C LYS A 136 -6.33 13.11 10.38
N ALA A 137 -5.92 12.60 11.53
CA ALA A 137 -6.22 13.19 12.82
C ALA A 137 -5.45 14.51 13.03
N LEU A 138 -6.18 15.55 13.43
CA LEU A 138 -5.63 16.78 13.93
C LEU A 138 -5.16 16.56 15.37
N ARG A 139 -3.86 16.74 15.64
CA ARG A 139 -3.25 16.42 16.96
C ARG A 139 -3.16 17.61 17.91
N LYS A 140 -3.30 18.81 17.36
CA LYS A 140 -3.24 20.09 18.07
C LYS A 140 -4.21 21.06 17.40
N PRO A 141 -4.65 22.14 18.06
CA PRO A 141 -5.39 23.21 17.41
C PRO A 141 -4.71 23.71 16.12
N VAL A 142 -5.49 24.08 15.10
CA VAL A 142 -4.99 24.57 13.80
C VAL A 142 -4.01 25.74 13.99
N LYS A 143 -4.31 26.66 14.90
CA LYS A 143 -3.48 27.83 15.25
C LYS A 143 -2.09 27.48 15.81
N ASP A 144 -1.90 26.28 16.34
CA ASP A 144 -0.63 25.87 16.96
C ASP A 144 0.37 25.30 15.93
N TYR A 145 -0.02 25.20 14.65
CA TYR A 145 0.86 24.80 13.55
C TYR A 145 1.53 26.03 12.93
N THR A 146 2.71 26.41 13.42
CA THR A 146 3.37 27.69 13.08
C THR A 146 4.50 27.61 12.05
N ARG A 147 5.11 26.43 11.85
CA ARG A 147 6.33 26.28 11.01
C ARG A 147 6.07 25.75 9.61
N THR A 148 5.30 24.67 9.52
CA THR A 148 4.82 24.10 8.26
C THR A 148 3.36 23.76 8.48
N THR A 149 2.52 24.02 7.49
CA THR A 149 1.09 23.70 7.55
C THR A 149 0.88 22.39 6.79
N PRO A 150 0.71 21.26 7.48
CA PRO A 150 0.45 19.99 6.81
C PRO A 150 -0.86 20.02 6.01
N PRO A 151 -1.05 19.13 5.02
CA PRO A 151 -2.23 19.16 4.15
C PRO A 151 -3.58 19.13 4.88
N HIS A 152 -3.76 18.17 5.79
CA HIS A 152 -4.94 18.09 6.66
C HIS A 152 -5.19 19.33 7.52
N VAL A 153 -4.14 20.07 7.92
CA VAL A 153 -4.29 21.32 8.69
C VAL A 153 -4.72 22.45 7.77
N LYS A 154 -4.19 22.53 6.55
CA LYS A 154 -4.62 23.50 5.52
C LYS A 154 -6.10 23.30 5.17
N ALA A 155 -6.54 22.06 5.00
CA ALA A 155 -7.95 21.74 4.80
C ALA A 155 -8.79 22.09 6.04
N ALA A 156 -8.34 21.71 7.26
CA ALA A 156 -9.07 22.04 8.49
C ALA A 156 -9.24 23.54 8.70
N ALA A 157 -8.27 24.37 8.32
CA ALA A 157 -8.36 25.83 8.45
C ALA A 157 -9.48 26.46 7.60
N MET A 158 -10.00 25.73 6.59
CA MET A 158 -11.13 26.15 5.76
C MET A 158 -12.50 25.77 6.37
N LEU A 159 -12.50 25.03 7.48
CA LEU A 159 -13.70 24.58 8.18
C LEU A 159 -14.11 25.54 9.29
N ALA A 160 -15.38 25.48 9.68
CA ALA A 160 -15.87 26.22 10.84
C ALA A 160 -15.12 25.78 12.12
N PRO A 161 -14.88 26.68 13.11
CA PRO A 161 -14.08 26.38 14.30
C PRO A 161 -14.51 25.11 15.05
N GLU A 162 -15.81 24.81 15.11
CA GLU A 162 -16.40 23.64 15.73
C GLU A 162 -16.06 22.30 15.03
N GLU A 163 -15.66 22.36 13.76
CA GLU A 163 -15.24 21.24 12.92
C GLU A 163 -13.71 21.06 12.89
N GLN A 164 -12.93 22.00 13.44
CA GLN A 164 -11.46 21.97 13.46
C GLN A 164 -10.91 21.01 14.54
N ARG A 165 -11.42 19.78 14.60
CA ARG A 165 -11.06 18.77 15.62
C ARG A 165 -11.21 17.34 15.09
N GLY A 166 -10.51 16.41 15.73
CA GLY A 166 -10.65 14.98 15.43
C GLY A 166 -10.07 14.59 14.07
N LEU A 167 -10.82 13.80 13.29
CA LEU A 167 -10.41 13.35 11.96
C LEU A 167 -10.79 14.39 10.91
N ILE A 168 -9.81 14.81 10.12
CA ILE A 168 -10.02 15.72 9.00
C ILE A 168 -10.05 14.90 7.71
N HIS A 169 -11.15 15.03 6.98
CA HIS A 169 -11.35 14.43 5.68
C HIS A 169 -11.07 15.47 4.61
N TYR A 170 -10.14 15.19 3.70
CA TYR A 170 -9.73 16.15 2.68
C TYR A 170 -9.39 15.45 1.37
N ILE A 171 -9.51 16.19 0.28
CA ILE A 171 -9.07 15.76 -1.05
C ILE A 171 -7.98 16.71 -1.55
N TRP A 172 -7.16 16.24 -2.47
CA TRP A 172 -6.22 17.08 -3.22
C TRP A 172 -6.91 17.65 -4.47
N THR A 173 -6.88 18.97 -4.58
CA THR A 173 -7.39 19.73 -5.71
C THR A 173 -6.24 20.45 -6.41
N VAL A 174 -6.52 21.10 -7.53
CA VAL A 174 -5.50 21.85 -8.29
C VAL A 174 -4.83 22.97 -7.46
N ASP A 175 -5.51 23.49 -6.43
CA ASP A 175 -4.96 24.49 -5.48
C ASP A 175 -4.50 23.87 -4.15
N GLY A 176 -4.30 22.55 -4.15
CA GLY A 176 -3.86 21.76 -3.02
C GLY A 176 -5.00 21.19 -2.17
N PRO A 177 -4.77 20.88 -0.89
CA PRO A 177 -5.74 20.14 -0.08
C PRO A 177 -6.93 21.02 0.33
N GLN A 178 -8.14 20.51 0.10
CA GLN A 178 -9.41 21.12 0.50
C GLN A 178 -10.29 20.10 1.25
N PRO A 179 -11.22 20.54 2.13
CA PRO A 179 -12.10 19.63 2.83
C PRO A 179 -12.96 18.81 1.86
N ALA A 180 -13.11 17.52 2.14
CA ALA A 180 -13.93 16.65 1.32
C ALA A 180 -15.39 17.12 1.34
N GLY A 181 -16.00 17.28 0.17
CA GLY A 181 -17.38 17.75 0.01
C GLY A 181 -17.56 19.27 0.09
N ARG A 182 -16.48 20.04 0.31
CA ARG A 182 -16.49 21.52 0.33
C ARG A 182 -15.39 22.10 -0.56
N GLN A 183 -14.98 21.35 -1.57
CA GLN A 183 -14.00 21.82 -2.54
C GLN A 183 -14.59 22.89 -3.45
N THR A 184 -13.78 23.88 -3.79
CA THR A 184 -14.16 25.02 -4.65
C THR A 184 -13.54 24.94 -6.04
N VAL A 185 -12.56 24.06 -6.22
CA VAL A 185 -11.83 23.87 -7.48
C VAL A 185 -11.74 22.38 -7.83
N PRO A 186 -11.49 22.03 -9.11
CA PRO A 186 -11.44 20.64 -9.55
C PRO A 186 -10.40 19.80 -8.82
N VAL A 187 -10.67 18.49 -8.75
CA VAL A 187 -9.74 17.49 -8.23
C VAL A 187 -8.47 17.46 -9.08
N ASP A 188 -7.30 17.35 -8.44
CA ASP A 188 -6.03 17.13 -9.14
C ASP A 188 -5.81 15.61 -9.27
N TYR A 189 -6.30 15.02 -10.37
CA TYR A 189 -6.14 13.59 -10.64
C TYR A 189 -4.68 13.17 -10.80
N SER A 190 -3.84 14.05 -11.34
CA SER A 190 -2.40 13.81 -11.53
C SER A 190 -1.70 13.61 -10.18
N HIS A 191 -2.10 14.33 -9.13
CA HIS A 191 -1.62 14.06 -7.77
C HIS A 191 -1.92 12.63 -7.32
N TYR A 192 -3.11 12.09 -7.57
CA TYR A 192 -3.44 10.71 -7.18
C TYR A 192 -2.69 9.68 -8.02
N LEU A 193 -2.52 9.92 -9.32
CA LEU A 193 -1.67 9.09 -10.17
C LEU A 193 -0.24 8.99 -9.59
N GLU A 194 0.37 10.15 -9.33
CA GLU A 194 1.77 10.26 -8.91
C GLU A 194 2.03 9.84 -7.46
N LYS A 195 1.11 10.17 -6.55
CA LYS A 195 1.30 9.98 -5.11
C LYS A 195 0.60 8.75 -4.54
N GLN A 196 -0.39 8.20 -5.24
CA GLN A 196 -1.12 7.00 -4.80
C GLN A 196 -0.83 5.80 -5.70
N LEU A 197 -1.03 5.91 -7.03
CA LEU A 197 -0.95 4.74 -7.92
C LEU A 197 0.49 4.33 -8.27
N LYS A 198 1.30 5.22 -8.86
CA LYS A 198 2.69 4.95 -9.26
C LYS A 198 3.56 4.36 -8.14
N PRO A 199 3.54 4.90 -6.90
CA PRO A 199 4.38 4.38 -5.82
C PRO A 199 4.05 2.94 -5.44
N ILE A 200 2.80 2.51 -5.59
CA ILE A 200 2.36 1.12 -5.39
C ILE A 200 2.86 0.24 -6.53
N ALA A 201 2.62 0.65 -7.78
CA ALA A 201 3.00 -0.14 -8.95
C ALA A 201 4.51 -0.38 -9.03
N ARG A 202 5.33 0.63 -8.72
CA ARG A 202 6.79 0.50 -8.61
C ARG A 202 7.25 -0.62 -7.68
N GLY A 203 6.47 -0.91 -6.63
CA GLY A 203 6.79 -2.00 -5.70
C GLY A 203 6.78 -3.38 -6.36
N PHE A 204 6.06 -3.55 -7.48
CA PHE A 204 5.90 -4.82 -8.19
C PHE A 204 6.83 -4.97 -9.40
N THR A 205 7.56 -3.92 -9.79
CA THR A 205 8.43 -3.90 -10.99
C THR A 205 9.43 -5.06 -11.02
N GLU A 206 10.08 -5.35 -9.89
CA GLU A 206 11.07 -6.44 -9.81
C GLU A 206 10.43 -7.81 -10.00
N VAL A 207 9.30 -8.07 -9.32
CA VAL A 207 8.58 -9.36 -9.39
C VAL A 207 7.96 -9.59 -10.76
N LEU A 208 7.54 -8.53 -11.44
CA LEU A 208 6.94 -8.60 -12.77
C LEU A 208 7.94 -8.51 -13.91
N HIS A 209 9.23 -8.33 -13.59
CA HIS A 209 10.30 -8.09 -14.57
C HIS A 209 9.94 -7.06 -15.64
N THR A 210 9.10 -6.08 -15.26
CA THR A 210 8.48 -5.11 -16.16
C THR A 210 8.45 -3.77 -15.48
N ASP A 211 8.98 -2.75 -16.16
CA ASP A 211 8.92 -1.38 -15.67
C ASP A 211 7.47 -0.85 -15.77
N LEU A 212 6.73 -1.01 -14.68
CA LEU A 212 5.33 -0.59 -14.62
C LEU A 212 5.18 0.94 -14.68
N ASP A 213 6.23 1.72 -14.35
CA ASP A 213 6.16 3.19 -14.45
C ASP A 213 5.92 3.64 -15.90
N LYS A 214 6.49 2.92 -16.86
CA LYS A 214 6.29 3.19 -18.30
C LYS A 214 4.86 3.01 -18.74
N LEU A 215 4.05 2.23 -18.00
CA LEU A 215 2.63 2.04 -18.29
C LEU A 215 1.79 3.27 -17.93
N PHE A 216 2.30 4.09 -17.01
CA PHE A 216 1.69 5.37 -16.65
C PHE A 216 2.30 6.55 -17.42
N GLY A 217 3.27 6.28 -18.32
CA GLY A 217 4.11 7.29 -18.98
C GLY A 217 4.03 7.26 -20.51
N GLY A 218 3.07 6.55 -21.09
CA GLY A 218 2.74 6.65 -22.51
C GLY A 218 1.91 7.90 -22.82
N GLU A 219 2.36 9.07 -22.36
CA GLU A 219 1.68 10.37 -22.47
C GLU A 219 2.63 11.51 -22.82
N GLU A 220 3.27 11.46 -23.98
CA GLU A 220 3.14 12.67 -24.79
C GLU A 220 1.86 12.46 -25.62
N GLN A 221 0.81 13.24 -25.31
CA GLN A 221 -0.33 13.55 -26.20
C GLN A 221 -1.59 12.64 -26.30
N LEU A 222 -2.08 11.94 -25.27
CA LEU A 222 -3.38 11.24 -25.39
C LEU A 222 -4.50 11.61 -24.41
N TRP A 223 -4.33 12.65 -23.59
CA TRP A 223 -5.33 13.03 -22.56
C TRP A 223 -5.95 14.40 -22.80
N LEU A 224 -5.91 14.86 -24.05
CA LEU A 224 -6.54 16.11 -24.53
C LEU A 224 -7.79 15.88 -25.39
N PHE A 225 -8.42 14.71 -25.31
CA PHE A 225 -9.70 14.45 -25.99
C PHE A 225 -10.74 13.91 -25.02
#